data_AF-G1X3I9-F1
#
_entry.id   AF-G1X3I9-F1
#
_cell.length_a   1.000
_cell.length_b   1.000
_cell.length_c   1.000
_cell.angle_alpha   90.00
_cell.angle_beta   90.00
_cell.angle_gamma   90.00
#
_symmetry.space_group_name_H-M   'P 1'
#
loop_
_entity.id
_entity.type
_entity.pdbx_description
1 polymer ?
#
loop_
_entity_poly.entity_id
_entity_poly.type
_entity_poly.pdbx_seq_one_letter_code
_entity_poly.pdbx_strand_id
1 'polypeptide(L)'
;MRSFVSTSSAVLALSLAPVVLGQLKVDTSKPDTLRAAAKVVMQNLVDDYTSQKPFVAGLIPSEYSFFESGVFFNTVLNYAAYTGDKSYNSLFEKDFFNQIGENANFIPRNSSARIVNDDVGYWALAAMSAAEFGASPAETSMPSYLTLADNVFNDFVRRWDDKACGGGLRWAIQASDDRYDFKDTNSNGIFFELAARLGFNTGNKTYLDWANKVYDWTTKTKLIGTLDTNNVGQVLAGASVKDKCQQIDQSYYSAQQANYVYGAAIMYAKTTTNTWLDRLSALVHYTSSAYFGPQQYVDDGRSQVVNEAGCEYDNKCTVDQKAGKAILFRSLAVALRYNDLNLVMKVQISNSARAAAKSCNGDGDCGFKWDQLEYDATKGSGYGEKMAAIESFLALVRDTESKPIKGVFEPQAQTESPSTTDTSAPASETSAAPETSKMPNSGSRLAVSGALGGAVLASLLHMLL
;
A
#
# COMPACT_ATOMS: atom_id res chain seq x y z
N MET A 1 -5.83 80.60 19.57
CA MET A 1 -4.77 79.73 19.02
C MET A 1 -4.45 78.63 20.04
N ARG A 2 -4.98 77.42 19.84
CA ARG A 2 -4.55 76.21 20.56
C ARG A 2 -4.37 75.13 19.49
N SER A 3 -3.12 74.74 19.26
CA SER A 3 -2.72 73.73 18.28
C SER A 3 -2.73 72.36 18.97
N PHE A 4 -3.49 71.41 18.44
CA PHE A 4 -3.40 70.00 18.82
C PHE A 4 -2.50 69.29 17.80
N VAL A 5 -1.36 68.79 18.26
CA VAL A 5 -0.47 67.92 17.50
C VAL A 5 -1.02 66.50 17.60
N SER A 6 -1.41 65.92 16.47
CA SER A 6 -1.79 64.51 16.35
C SER A 6 -0.56 63.71 15.94
N THR A 7 -0.06 62.88 16.86
CA THR A 7 0.96 61.86 16.56
C THR A 7 0.27 60.62 15.98
N SER A 8 0.46 60.38 14.69
CA SER A 8 0.06 59.14 14.03
C SER A 8 1.13 58.07 14.25
N SER A 9 0.81 57.05 15.04
CA SER A 9 1.60 55.82 15.14
C SER A 9 1.35 54.95 13.92
N ALA A 10 2.37 54.75 13.08
CA ALA A 10 2.34 53.79 11.99
C ALA A 10 2.46 52.37 12.57
N VAL A 11 1.35 51.62 12.55
CA VAL A 11 1.34 50.18 12.80
C VAL A 11 1.88 49.50 11.54
N LEU A 12 3.09 48.95 11.63
CA LEU A 12 3.70 48.14 10.58
C LEU A 12 2.95 46.80 10.54
N ALA A 13 1.99 46.67 9.63
CA ALA A 13 1.36 45.39 9.34
C ALA A 13 2.38 44.48 8.66
N LEU A 14 2.98 43.57 9.42
CA LEU A 14 3.75 42.46 8.89
C LEU A 14 2.77 41.55 8.12
N SER A 15 2.69 41.72 6.81
CA SER A 15 2.00 40.77 5.95
C SER A 15 2.77 39.46 5.98
N LEU A 16 2.32 38.52 6.81
CA LEU A 16 2.63 37.11 6.65
C LEU A 16 1.98 36.66 5.33
N ALA A 17 2.68 36.89 4.22
CA ALA A 17 2.38 36.13 3.01
C ALA A 17 2.56 34.65 3.39
N PRO A 18 1.56 33.78 3.19
CA PRO A 18 1.79 32.35 3.35
C PRO A 18 2.98 32.00 2.47
N VAL A 19 4.00 31.39 3.08
CA VAL A 19 5.07 30.76 2.33
C VAL A 19 4.38 29.71 1.48
N VAL A 20 4.18 29.99 0.19
CA VAL A 20 3.83 28.97 -0.78
C VAL A 20 5.08 28.10 -0.89
N LEU A 21 5.15 27.08 -0.04
CA LEU A 21 6.15 26.02 -0.14
C LEU A 21 6.02 25.47 -1.57
N GLY A 22 7.05 25.70 -2.38
CA GLY A 22 6.97 25.46 -3.83
C GLY A 22 6.66 24.00 -4.15
N GLN A 23 5.89 23.77 -5.22
CA GLN A 23 5.62 22.41 -5.71
C GLN A 23 6.91 21.66 -6.07
N LEU A 24 6.89 20.34 -5.97
CA LEU A 24 7.97 19.52 -6.50
C LEU A 24 8.04 19.66 -8.03
N LYS A 25 9.25 19.56 -8.58
CA LYS A 25 9.49 19.64 -10.03
C LYS A 25 10.13 18.34 -10.50
N VAL A 26 9.52 17.72 -11.50
CA VAL A 26 10.01 16.48 -12.12
C VAL A 26 10.09 16.63 -13.63
N ASP A 27 11.11 16.03 -14.23
CA ASP A 27 11.20 15.76 -15.66
C ASP A 27 11.08 14.24 -15.82
N THR A 28 9.93 13.78 -16.31
CA THR A 28 9.62 12.34 -16.39
C THR A 28 10.52 11.56 -17.34
N SER A 29 11.32 12.26 -18.17
CA SER A 29 12.33 11.64 -19.02
C SER A 29 13.68 11.46 -18.33
N LYS A 30 13.87 12.05 -17.14
CA LYS A 30 15.13 12.06 -16.39
C LYS A 30 14.96 11.36 -15.03
N PRO A 31 15.43 10.10 -14.90
CA PRO A 31 15.35 9.32 -13.67
C PRO A 31 15.85 10.07 -12.43
N ASP A 32 16.94 10.84 -12.55
CA ASP A 32 17.51 11.56 -11.41
C ASP A 32 16.57 12.63 -10.82
N THR A 33 15.74 13.27 -11.65
CA THR A 33 14.75 14.25 -11.14
C THR A 33 13.61 13.54 -10.39
N LEU A 34 13.23 12.35 -10.84
CA LEU A 34 12.23 11.50 -10.19
C LEU A 34 12.75 10.95 -8.86
N ARG A 35 14.02 10.52 -8.82
CA ARG A 35 14.70 10.10 -7.58
C ARG A 35 14.79 11.24 -6.57
N ALA A 36 15.14 12.45 -7.03
CA ALA A 36 15.20 13.63 -6.18
C ALA A 36 13.84 13.98 -5.57
N ALA A 37 12.76 13.95 -6.36
CA ALA A 37 11.41 14.15 -5.84
C ALA A 37 10.99 13.04 -4.86
N ALA A 38 11.25 11.78 -5.20
CA ALA A 38 10.98 10.64 -4.31
C ALA A 38 11.72 10.75 -2.98
N LYS A 39 12.97 11.26 -2.99
CA LYS A 39 13.76 11.48 -1.78
C LYS A 39 13.13 12.50 -0.83
N VAL A 40 12.63 13.62 -1.36
CA VAL A 40 11.96 14.66 -0.56
C VAL A 40 10.70 14.09 0.11
N VAL A 41 9.86 13.39 -0.66
CA VAL A 41 8.63 12.77 -0.11
C VAL A 41 8.96 11.63 0.86
N MET A 42 9.99 10.83 0.59
CA MET A 42 10.41 9.74 1.48
C MET A 42 10.94 10.25 2.82
N GLN A 43 11.72 11.34 2.81
CA GLN A 43 12.17 11.99 4.05
C GLN A 43 10.98 12.37 4.93
N ASN A 44 10.00 13.07 4.34
CA ASN A 44 8.80 13.47 5.05
C ASN A 44 7.97 12.27 5.56
N LEU A 45 7.79 11.23 4.73
CA LEU A 45 7.10 10.00 5.10
C LEU A 45 7.74 9.27 6.29
N VAL A 46 9.07 9.22 6.35
CA VAL A 46 9.80 8.59 7.46
C VAL A 46 9.83 9.48 8.69
N ASP A 47 9.88 10.81 8.54
CA ASP A 47 9.79 11.74 9.66
C ASP A 47 8.44 11.64 10.36
N ASP A 48 7.34 11.52 9.61
CA ASP A 48 6.01 11.22 10.16
C ASP A 48 6.00 9.90 10.94
N TYR A 49 6.60 8.85 10.38
CA TYR A 49 6.66 7.53 11.01
C TYR A 49 7.48 7.54 12.31
N THR A 50 8.63 8.22 12.33
CA THR A 50 9.53 8.24 13.49
C THR A 50 9.12 9.25 14.57
N SER A 51 8.30 10.25 14.22
CA SER A 51 7.81 11.26 15.17
C SER A 51 6.53 10.87 15.93
N GLN A 52 5.96 9.70 15.62
CA GLN A 52 4.77 9.15 16.27
C GLN A 52 4.89 9.11 17.80
N LYS A 53 3.78 9.41 18.49
CA LYS A 53 3.69 9.38 19.96
C LYS A 53 2.41 8.68 20.43
N PRO A 54 2.50 7.50 21.09
CA PRO A 54 3.70 6.69 21.29
C PRO A 54 4.21 6.10 19.96
N PHE A 55 5.52 5.89 19.85
CA PHE A 55 6.11 5.18 18.72
C PHE A 55 5.95 3.68 18.90
N VAL A 56 5.45 2.99 17.87
CA VAL A 56 5.36 1.52 17.83
C VAL A 56 6.08 1.02 16.60
N ALA A 57 7.20 0.33 16.81
CA ALA A 57 8.03 -0.18 15.72
C ALA A 57 7.24 -1.13 14.81
N GLY A 58 7.24 -0.83 13.52
CA GLY A 58 6.57 -1.61 12.49
C GLY A 58 5.13 -1.18 12.20
N LEU A 59 4.59 -0.22 12.94
CA LEU A 59 3.22 0.27 12.73
C LEU A 59 3.23 1.77 12.43
N ILE A 60 2.56 2.13 11.34
CA ILE A 60 2.10 3.51 11.16
C ILE A 60 0.92 3.78 12.14
N PRO A 61 0.47 5.03 12.32
CA PRO A 61 -0.51 5.39 13.35
C PRO A 61 -1.82 4.56 13.32
N SER A 62 -2.50 4.44 14.46
CA SER A 62 -3.61 3.49 14.63
C SER A 62 -4.90 3.84 13.88
N GLU A 63 -4.99 5.03 13.30
CA GLU A 63 -6.03 5.42 12.35
C GLU A 63 -5.87 4.77 10.97
N TYR A 64 -4.71 4.17 10.68
CA TYR A 64 -4.45 3.41 9.47
C TYR A 64 -4.58 1.91 9.72
N SER A 65 -5.02 1.17 8.71
CA SER A 65 -5.15 -0.29 8.80
C SER A 65 -3.79 -1.00 8.82
N PHE A 66 -3.74 -2.21 9.37
CA PHE A 66 -2.48 -2.95 9.54
C PHE A 66 -1.78 -3.23 8.20
N PHE A 67 -2.53 -3.43 7.12
CA PHE A 67 -1.98 -3.58 5.77
C PHE A 67 -1.16 -2.38 5.29
N GLU A 68 -1.54 -1.16 5.66
CA GLU A 68 -0.87 0.06 5.19
C GLU A 68 0.57 0.16 5.72
N SER A 69 0.83 -0.42 6.89
CA SER A 69 2.20 -0.58 7.40
C SER A 69 3.02 -1.51 6.49
N GLY A 70 2.46 -2.62 6.02
CA GLY A 70 3.10 -3.48 5.02
C GLY A 70 3.35 -2.76 3.69
N VAL A 71 2.41 -1.93 3.25
CA VAL A 71 2.57 -1.06 2.07
C VAL A 71 3.67 -0.02 2.28
N PHE A 72 3.79 0.56 3.48
CA PHE A 72 4.85 1.50 3.86
C PHE A 72 6.23 0.86 3.76
N PHE A 73 6.44 -0.31 4.38
CA PHE A 73 7.73 -0.98 4.30
C PHE A 73 8.08 -1.42 2.88
N ASN A 74 7.10 -1.80 2.06
CA ASN A 74 7.33 -2.05 0.65
C ASN A 74 7.75 -0.78 -0.12
N THR A 75 7.18 0.40 0.22
CA THR A 75 7.62 1.69 -0.35
C THR A 75 9.06 2.02 0.05
N VAL A 76 9.42 1.86 1.33
CA VAL A 76 10.79 2.08 1.82
C VAL A 76 11.80 1.19 1.10
N LEU A 77 11.45 -0.09 0.96
CA LEU A 77 12.26 -1.08 0.23
C LEU A 77 12.44 -0.69 -1.24
N ASN A 78 11.34 -0.37 -1.93
CA ASN A 78 11.37 0.03 -3.33
C ASN A 78 12.18 1.31 -3.56
N TYR A 79 12.04 2.30 -2.68
CA TYR A 79 12.83 3.52 -2.72
C TYR A 79 14.32 3.21 -2.68
N ALA A 80 14.77 2.43 -1.71
CA ALA A 80 16.18 2.10 -1.59
C ALA A 80 16.68 1.29 -2.81
N ALA A 81 15.88 0.36 -3.33
CA ALA A 81 16.21 -0.47 -4.49
C ALA A 81 16.34 0.32 -5.81
N TYR A 82 15.60 1.43 -5.98
CA TYR A 82 15.56 2.19 -7.24
C TYR A 82 16.20 3.60 -7.16
N THR A 83 16.59 4.05 -5.96
CA THR A 83 17.39 5.27 -5.76
C THR A 83 18.82 4.98 -5.33
N GLY A 84 19.08 3.82 -4.72
CA GLY A 84 20.36 3.50 -4.08
C GLY A 84 20.58 4.18 -2.72
N ASP A 85 19.60 4.97 -2.25
CA ASP A 85 19.66 5.61 -0.94
C ASP A 85 19.36 4.60 0.17
N LYS A 86 20.36 4.37 1.03
CA LYS A 86 20.33 3.38 2.12
C LYS A 86 19.93 3.97 3.47
N SER A 87 19.52 5.24 3.53
CA SER A 87 19.29 5.98 4.79
C SER A 87 18.27 5.33 5.73
N TYR A 88 17.34 4.53 5.19
CA TYR A 88 16.25 3.91 5.94
C TYR A 88 16.37 2.39 6.04
N ASN A 89 17.54 1.83 5.70
CA ASN A 89 17.73 0.39 5.69
C ASN A 89 17.63 -0.24 7.08
N SER A 90 18.29 0.37 8.06
CA SER A 90 18.23 -0.08 9.45
C SER A 90 16.83 0.04 10.05
N LEU A 91 16.07 1.07 9.64
CA LEU A 91 14.66 1.24 10.02
C LEU A 91 13.82 0.09 9.48
N PHE A 92 13.95 -0.21 8.18
CA PHE A 92 13.26 -1.36 7.57
C PHE A 92 13.61 -2.66 8.28
N GLU A 93 14.90 -2.97 8.43
CA GLU A 93 15.36 -4.22 9.04
C GLU A 93 14.86 -4.39 10.47
N LYS A 94 14.99 -3.37 11.32
CA LYS A 94 14.59 -3.47 12.73
C LYS A 94 13.07 -3.54 12.89
N ASP A 95 12.35 -2.64 12.24
CA ASP A 95 10.94 -2.40 12.56
C ASP A 95 10.01 -3.38 11.84
N PHE A 96 10.37 -3.81 10.63
CA PHE A 96 9.62 -4.83 9.88
C PHE A 96 9.56 -6.15 10.66
N PHE A 97 10.68 -6.55 11.26
CA PHE A 97 10.78 -7.79 12.03
C PHE A 97 10.04 -7.75 13.37
N ASN A 98 9.66 -6.57 13.88
CA ASN A 98 8.83 -6.49 15.08
C ASN A 98 7.38 -6.96 14.86
N GLN A 99 6.94 -7.10 13.60
CA GLN A 99 5.57 -7.47 13.26
C GLN A 99 5.41 -8.92 12.78
N ILE A 100 6.47 -9.73 12.72
CA ILE A 100 6.39 -11.08 12.13
C ILE A 100 5.54 -12.07 12.95
N GLY A 101 5.34 -11.79 14.24
CA GLY A 101 4.66 -12.70 15.17
C GLY A 101 5.44 -14.00 15.43
N GLU A 102 4.92 -14.84 16.33
CA GLU A 102 5.66 -16.02 16.80
C GLU A 102 5.78 -17.14 15.74
N ASN A 103 4.87 -17.15 14.78
CA ASN A 103 4.88 -18.10 13.67
C ASN A 103 5.53 -17.51 12.40
N ALA A 104 6.13 -16.31 12.50
CA ALA A 104 6.79 -15.65 11.38
C ALA A 104 5.89 -15.52 10.14
N ASN A 105 4.64 -15.10 10.37
CA ASN A 105 3.55 -15.03 9.39
C ASN A 105 2.72 -13.73 9.51
N PHE A 106 3.24 -12.72 10.22
CA PHE A 106 2.61 -11.42 10.48
C PHE A 106 1.29 -11.48 11.23
N ILE A 107 1.08 -12.51 12.05
CA ILE A 107 -0.08 -12.61 12.95
C ILE A 107 0.44 -12.65 14.40
N PRO A 108 0.64 -11.49 15.05
CA PRO A 108 1.01 -11.44 16.46
C PRO A 108 -0.14 -11.92 17.35
N ARG A 109 0.13 -12.73 18.38
CA ARG A 109 -0.91 -13.24 19.30
C ARG A 109 -1.83 -12.15 19.84
N ASN A 110 -1.27 -11.02 20.28
CA ASN A 110 -2.01 -9.94 20.96
C ASN A 110 -2.89 -9.09 20.02
N SER A 111 -2.71 -9.18 18.70
CA SER A 111 -3.45 -8.41 17.69
C SER A 111 -4.31 -9.29 16.77
N SER A 112 -4.27 -10.61 16.96
CA SER A 112 -4.86 -11.62 16.06
C SER A 112 -6.38 -11.53 15.86
N ALA A 113 -7.11 -10.86 16.74
CA ALA A 113 -8.57 -10.78 16.68
C ALA A 113 -9.12 -9.81 15.62
N ARG A 114 -8.33 -8.86 15.13
CA ARG A 114 -8.78 -7.85 14.13
C ARG A 114 -8.09 -7.96 12.78
N ILE A 115 -6.99 -8.71 12.70
CA ILE A 115 -6.18 -8.91 11.50
C ILE A 115 -6.96 -9.78 10.49
N VAL A 116 -6.99 -9.32 9.26
CA VAL A 116 -7.65 -9.98 8.12
C VAL A 116 -6.62 -10.50 7.11
N ASN A 117 -7.05 -11.28 6.11
CA ASN A 117 -6.11 -11.95 5.20
C ASN A 117 -5.34 -10.98 4.30
N ASP A 118 -5.96 -9.91 3.84
CA ASP A 118 -5.30 -8.88 3.06
C ASP A 118 -4.27 -8.09 3.87
N ASP A 119 -4.54 -7.83 5.16
CA ASP A 119 -3.55 -7.23 6.06
C ASP A 119 -2.22 -7.97 6.04
N VAL A 120 -2.22 -9.25 6.39
CA VAL A 120 -1.00 -10.08 6.41
C VAL A 120 -0.43 -10.30 5.02
N GLY A 121 -1.29 -10.27 4.01
CA GLY A 121 -0.91 -10.39 2.62
C GLY A 121 0.05 -9.29 2.18
N TYR A 122 -0.26 -8.02 2.45
CA TYR A 122 0.62 -6.91 2.04
C TYR A 122 1.99 -6.93 2.74
N TRP A 123 2.05 -7.40 3.98
CA TRP A 123 3.32 -7.68 4.67
C TRP A 123 4.11 -8.79 3.98
N ALA A 124 3.44 -9.88 3.58
CA ALA A 124 4.08 -10.96 2.81
C ALA A 124 4.57 -10.49 1.45
N LEU A 125 3.84 -9.60 0.76
CA LEU A 125 4.28 -9.01 -0.50
C LEU A 125 5.51 -8.10 -0.33
N ALA A 126 5.62 -7.40 0.80
CA ALA A 126 6.82 -6.64 1.15
C ALA A 126 8.03 -7.56 1.41
N ALA A 127 7.83 -8.65 2.17
CA ALA A 127 8.86 -9.68 2.37
C ALA A 127 9.28 -10.34 1.04
N MET A 128 8.31 -10.64 0.16
CA MET A 128 8.58 -11.17 -1.17
C MET A 128 9.44 -10.20 -2.00
N SER A 129 9.14 -8.90 -1.94
CA SER A 129 9.97 -7.88 -2.63
C SER A 129 11.39 -7.83 -2.05
N ALA A 130 11.53 -7.94 -0.73
CA ALA A 130 12.84 -7.93 -0.08
C ALA A 130 13.69 -9.13 -0.54
N ALA A 131 13.08 -10.31 -0.62
CA ALA A 131 13.73 -11.51 -1.16
C ALA A 131 14.15 -11.33 -2.63
N GLU A 132 13.29 -10.73 -3.47
CA GLU A 132 13.59 -10.47 -4.90
C GLU A 132 14.75 -9.48 -5.10
N PHE A 133 14.93 -8.54 -4.18
CA PHE A 133 16.06 -7.59 -4.19
C PHE A 133 17.33 -8.15 -3.53
N GLY A 134 17.26 -9.36 -2.95
CA GLY A 134 18.39 -10.03 -2.31
C GLY A 134 18.69 -9.50 -0.90
N ALA A 135 17.72 -8.87 -0.23
CA ALA A 135 17.87 -8.45 1.17
C ALA A 135 18.00 -9.68 2.09
N SER A 136 18.74 -9.53 3.18
CA SER A 136 18.89 -10.56 4.20
C SER A 136 18.66 -9.96 5.59
N PRO A 137 18.09 -10.71 6.54
CA PRO A 137 17.95 -10.23 7.91
C PRO A 137 19.32 -9.90 8.52
N ALA A 138 19.40 -8.83 9.32
CA ALA A 138 20.63 -8.47 10.01
C ALA A 138 21.06 -9.55 11.02
N GLU A 139 20.10 -10.14 11.72
CA GLU A 139 20.33 -11.23 12.67
C GLU A 139 20.17 -12.59 11.99
N THR A 140 21.21 -13.41 12.03
CA THR A 140 21.21 -14.74 11.39
C THR A 140 20.23 -15.74 12.01
N SER A 141 19.75 -15.47 13.23
CA SER A 141 18.69 -16.24 13.90
C SER A 141 17.29 -15.95 13.36
N MET A 142 17.12 -14.85 12.62
CA MET A 142 15.82 -14.45 12.09
C MET A 142 15.51 -15.20 10.79
N PRO A 143 14.22 -15.54 10.53
CA PRO A 143 13.82 -16.18 9.29
C PRO A 143 14.09 -15.27 8.09
N SER A 144 14.45 -15.88 6.96
CA SER A 144 14.63 -15.13 5.72
C SER A 144 13.32 -14.47 5.26
N TYR A 145 13.41 -13.38 4.49
CA TYR A 145 12.21 -12.75 3.92
C TYR A 145 11.41 -13.70 3.01
N LEU A 146 12.09 -14.60 2.29
CA LEU A 146 11.43 -15.64 1.50
C LEU A 146 10.65 -16.62 2.39
N THR A 147 11.19 -16.97 3.56
CA THR A 147 10.51 -17.80 4.55
C THR A 147 9.25 -17.12 5.09
N LEU A 148 9.31 -15.82 5.38
CA LEU A 148 8.14 -15.04 5.81
C LEU A 148 7.02 -15.07 4.75
N ALA A 149 7.39 -14.85 3.49
CA ALA A 149 6.46 -14.91 2.35
C ALA A 149 5.85 -16.32 2.19
N ASP A 150 6.67 -17.37 2.28
CA ASP A 150 6.22 -18.76 2.16
C ASP A 150 5.29 -19.18 3.32
N ASN A 151 5.57 -18.74 4.55
CA ASN A 151 4.71 -19.01 5.69
C ASN A 151 3.29 -18.47 5.50
N VAL A 152 3.16 -17.24 5.00
CA VAL A 152 1.86 -16.62 4.70
C VAL A 152 1.17 -17.32 3.52
N PHE A 153 1.91 -17.69 2.47
CA PHE A 153 1.36 -18.50 1.38
C PHE A 153 0.74 -19.81 1.92
N ASN A 154 1.45 -20.51 2.81
CA ASN A 154 0.97 -21.75 3.41
C ASN A 154 -0.25 -21.53 4.33
N ASP A 155 -0.34 -20.38 5.00
CA ASP A 155 -1.54 -19.97 5.74
C ASP A 155 -2.74 -19.76 4.82
N PHE A 156 -2.56 -19.06 3.69
CA PHE A 156 -3.61 -18.90 2.69
C PHE A 156 -4.08 -20.24 2.12
N VAL A 157 -3.15 -21.14 1.79
CA VAL A 157 -3.49 -22.51 1.37
C VAL A 157 -4.36 -23.22 2.41
N ARG A 158 -4.01 -23.14 3.70
CA ARG A 158 -4.80 -23.76 4.79
C ARG A 158 -6.18 -23.13 4.97
N ARG A 159 -6.33 -21.83 4.70
CA ARG A 159 -7.58 -21.07 4.88
C ARG A 159 -8.48 -21.08 3.65
N TRP A 160 -8.01 -21.60 2.52
CA TRP A 160 -8.80 -21.72 1.31
C TRP A 160 -10.07 -22.53 1.57
N ASP A 161 -11.24 -21.90 1.41
CA ASP A 161 -12.52 -22.51 1.73
C ASP A 161 -13.18 -23.10 0.47
N ASP A 162 -12.88 -24.37 0.20
CA ASP A 162 -13.50 -25.15 -0.87
C ASP A 162 -14.99 -25.51 -0.61
N LYS A 163 -15.50 -25.30 0.61
CA LYS A 163 -16.89 -25.68 0.98
C LYS A 163 -17.92 -24.63 0.56
N ALA A 164 -17.55 -23.35 0.62
CA ALA A 164 -18.41 -22.24 0.18
C ALA A 164 -17.91 -21.63 -1.13
N CYS A 165 -18.84 -21.35 -2.05
CA CYS A 165 -18.56 -20.68 -3.32
C CYS A 165 -17.48 -21.36 -4.20
N GLY A 166 -17.26 -22.67 -4.01
CA GLY A 166 -16.32 -23.46 -4.81
C GLY A 166 -14.85 -23.08 -4.64
N GLY A 167 -14.48 -22.46 -3.52
CA GLY A 167 -13.14 -21.94 -3.25
C GLY A 167 -13.16 -20.50 -2.74
N GLY A 168 -11.99 -19.89 -2.61
CA GLY A 168 -11.78 -18.50 -2.21
C GLY A 168 -11.43 -18.37 -0.74
N LEU A 169 -10.46 -17.50 -0.46
CA LEU A 169 -10.24 -16.97 0.89
C LEU A 169 -11.42 -16.11 1.31
N ARG A 170 -11.73 -16.17 2.60
CA ARG A 170 -12.59 -15.19 3.28
C ARG A 170 -11.75 -13.97 3.63
N TRP A 171 -12.39 -12.83 3.82
CA TRP A 171 -11.71 -11.61 4.22
C TRP A 171 -11.10 -11.76 5.61
N ALA A 172 -11.93 -12.04 6.60
CA ALA A 172 -11.43 -12.28 7.95
C ALA A 172 -10.77 -13.65 8.14
N ILE A 173 -9.79 -13.68 9.04
CA ILE A 173 -9.10 -14.90 9.47
C ILE A 173 -9.95 -15.65 10.50
N GLN A 174 -10.52 -14.92 11.46
CA GLN A 174 -11.26 -15.50 12.58
C GLN A 174 -12.74 -15.66 12.25
N ALA A 175 -13.30 -16.83 12.52
CA ALA A 175 -14.71 -17.12 12.27
C ALA A 175 -15.68 -16.27 13.11
N SER A 176 -15.21 -15.69 14.21
CA SER A 176 -15.98 -14.79 15.07
C SER A 176 -16.07 -13.35 14.56
N ASP A 177 -15.35 -13.00 13.49
CA ASP A 177 -15.38 -11.67 12.89
C ASP A 177 -16.57 -11.55 11.92
N ASP A 178 -17.32 -10.46 11.98
CA ASP A 178 -18.50 -10.24 11.12
C ASP A 178 -18.16 -10.22 9.62
N ARG A 179 -16.89 -9.95 9.28
CA ARG A 179 -16.36 -9.97 7.91
C ARG A 179 -16.04 -11.38 7.41
N TYR A 180 -16.09 -12.40 8.27
CA TYR A 180 -15.75 -13.79 7.90
C TYR A 180 -16.66 -14.36 6.82
N ASP A 181 -17.89 -13.89 6.73
CA ASP A 181 -18.84 -14.32 5.70
C ASP A 181 -18.65 -13.64 4.35
N PHE A 182 -17.65 -12.77 4.19
CA PHE A 182 -17.32 -12.12 2.93
C PHE A 182 -16.05 -12.72 2.34
N LYS A 183 -16.06 -13.01 1.03
CA LYS A 183 -14.88 -13.38 0.25
C LYS A 183 -14.50 -12.20 -0.64
N ASP A 184 -13.50 -11.46 -0.21
CA ASP A 184 -13.03 -10.26 -0.91
C ASP A 184 -12.00 -10.61 -1.97
N THR A 185 -11.97 -9.84 -3.07
CA THR A 185 -10.97 -10.01 -4.11
C THR A 185 -9.60 -9.49 -3.72
N ASN A 186 -9.48 -8.62 -2.70
CA ASN A 186 -8.20 -8.07 -2.29
C ASN A 186 -7.32 -9.17 -1.68
N SER A 187 -7.82 -9.91 -0.69
CA SER A 187 -7.16 -11.07 -0.07
C SER A 187 -6.82 -12.15 -1.11
N ASN A 188 -7.78 -12.47 -1.99
CA ASN A 188 -7.55 -13.47 -3.03
C ASN A 188 -6.56 -12.98 -4.11
N GLY A 189 -6.58 -11.70 -4.46
CA GLY A 189 -5.64 -11.09 -5.40
C GLY A 189 -4.21 -11.09 -4.85
N ILE A 190 -4.03 -10.80 -3.57
CA ILE A 190 -2.73 -10.88 -2.91
C ILE A 190 -2.23 -12.33 -2.86
N PHE A 191 -3.10 -13.30 -2.58
CA PHE A 191 -2.73 -14.71 -2.63
C PHE A 191 -2.28 -15.11 -4.04
N PHE A 192 -3.01 -14.67 -5.08
CA PHE A 192 -2.64 -14.88 -6.47
C PHE A 192 -1.27 -14.27 -6.81
N GLU A 193 -1.04 -13.00 -6.45
CA GLU A 193 0.23 -12.32 -6.67
C GLU A 193 1.39 -13.04 -5.97
N LEU A 194 1.23 -13.33 -4.68
CA LEU A 194 2.24 -13.98 -3.86
C LEU A 194 2.61 -15.36 -4.43
N ALA A 195 1.60 -16.15 -4.81
CA ALA A 195 1.79 -17.46 -5.43
C ALA A 195 2.53 -17.35 -6.78
N ALA A 196 2.16 -16.38 -7.63
CA ALA A 196 2.84 -16.17 -8.90
C ALA A 196 4.32 -15.80 -8.69
N ARG A 197 4.61 -14.89 -7.76
CA ARG A 197 5.97 -14.43 -7.42
C ARG A 197 6.83 -15.53 -6.81
N LEU A 198 6.29 -16.30 -5.86
CA LEU A 198 6.98 -17.46 -5.29
C LEU A 198 7.30 -18.51 -6.36
N GLY A 199 6.32 -18.84 -7.22
CA GLY A 199 6.52 -19.81 -8.31
C GLY A 199 7.51 -19.35 -9.37
N PHE A 200 7.54 -18.05 -9.67
CA PHE A 200 8.53 -17.46 -10.57
C PHE A 200 9.94 -17.59 -10.00
N ASN A 201 10.16 -17.15 -8.75
CA ASN A 201 11.48 -17.08 -8.12
C ASN A 201 12.05 -18.44 -7.71
N THR A 202 11.21 -19.38 -7.27
CA THR A 202 11.67 -20.70 -6.78
C THR A 202 11.66 -21.78 -7.86
N GLY A 203 10.88 -21.58 -8.93
CA GLY A 203 10.61 -22.63 -9.93
C GLY A 203 9.69 -23.74 -9.42
N ASN A 204 9.18 -23.67 -8.18
CA ASN A 204 8.28 -24.68 -7.64
C ASN A 204 6.87 -24.53 -8.25
N LYS A 205 6.44 -25.59 -8.94
CA LYS A 205 5.16 -25.63 -9.65
C LYS A 205 3.94 -25.49 -8.74
N THR A 206 4.03 -25.92 -7.47
CA THR A 206 2.91 -25.84 -6.52
C THR A 206 2.39 -24.41 -6.37
N TYR A 207 3.28 -23.43 -6.29
CA TYR A 207 2.87 -22.02 -6.22
C TYR A 207 2.14 -21.58 -7.50
N LEU A 208 2.63 -21.98 -8.67
CA LEU A 208 1.98 -21.65 -9.96
C LEU A 208 0.61 -22.32 -10.09
N ASP A 209 0.44 -23.53 -9.56
CA ASP A 209 -0.84 -24.24 -9.54
C ASP A 209 -1.86 -23.53 -8.65
N TRP A 210 -1.42 -23.02 -7.50
CA TRP A 210 -2.24 -22.15 -6.66
C TRP A 210 -2.56 -20.81 -7.34
N ALA A 211 -1.60 -20.18 -8.02
CA ALA A 211 -1.85 -18.96 -8.77
C ALA A 211 -2.94 -19.16 -9.85
N ASN A 212 -2.87 -20.26 -10.61
CA ASN A 212 -3.93 -20.64 -11.55
C ASN A 212 -5.27 -20.88 -10.83
N LYS A 213 -5.28 -21.68 -9.74
CA LYS A 213 -6.49 -22.00 -8.99
C LYS A 213 -7.22 -20.76 -8.48
N VAL A 214 -6.49 -19.79 -7.94
CA VAL A 214 -7.07 -18.56 -7.38
C VAL A 214 -7.63 -17.68 -8.51
N TYR A 215 -6.87 -17.45 -9.58
CA TYR A 215 -7.33 -16.65 -10.72
C TYR A 215 -8.58 -17.25 -11.39
N ASP A 216 -8.57 -18.56 -11.62
CA ASP A 216 -9.68 -19.27 -12.24
C ASP A 216 -10.93 -19.25 -11.34
N TRP A 217 -10.75 -19.36 -10.01
CA TRP A 217 -11.84 -19.19 -9.06
C TRP A 217 -12.44 -17.78 -9.14
N THR A 218 -11.63 -16.72 -9.08
CA THR A 218 -12.12 -15.32 -9.13
C THR A 218 -12.86 -15.04 -10.44
N THR A 219 -12.39 -15.60 -11.56
CA THR A 219 -13.07 -15.47 -12.85
C THR A 219 -14.40 -16.24 -12.87
N LYS A 220 -14.42 -17.49 -12.38
CA LYS A 220 -15.61 -18.34 -12.36
C LYS A 220 -16.72 -17.79 -11.45
N THR A 221 -16.37 -17.11 -10.36
CA THR A 221 -17.31 -16.43 -9.47
C THR A 221 -17.77 -15.07 -9.99
N LYS A 222 -17.37 -14.68 -11.22
CA LYS A 222 -17.71 -13.40 -11.86
C LYS A 222 -17.20 -12.18 -11.09
N LEU A 223 -16.16 -12.36 -10.27
CA LEU A 223 -15.47 -11.27 -9.58
C LEU A 223 -14.44 -10.58 -10.49
N ILE A 224 -13.94 -11.29 -11.51
CA ILE A 224 -13.28 -10.69 -12.67
C ILE A 224 -14.29 -10.60 -13.81
N GLY A 225 -14.46 -9.40 -14.35
CA GLY A 225 -15.31 -9.15 -15.49
C GLY A 225 -14.78 -9.83 -16.76
N THR A 226 -15.71 -10.37 -17.55
CA THR A 226 -15.45 -11.10 -18.79
C THR A 226 -16.27 -10.50 -19.92
N LEU A 227 -16.23 -11.10 -21.12
CA LEU A 227 -17.05 -10.65 -22.24
C LEU A 227 -18.55 -10.65 -21.88
N ASP A 228 -18.99 -11.63 -21.08
CA ASP A 228 -20.39 -11.75 -20.66
C ASP A 228 -20.86 -10.62 -19.74
N THR A 229 -19.93 -9.93 -19.06
CA THR A 229 -20.24 -8.84 -18.13
C THR A 229 -20.07 -7.45 -18.75
N ASN A 230 -19.66 -7.36 -20.02
CA ASN A 230 -19.31 -6.10 -20.72
C ASN A 230 -18.26 -5.23 -20.01
N ASN A 231 -17.53 -5.76 -19.02
CA ASN A 231 -16.51 -5.07 -18.24
C ASN A 231 -15.25 -5.96 -18.15
N VAL A 232 -14.73 -6.37 -19.30
CA VAL A 232 -13.59 -7.29 -19.40
C VAL A 232 -12.40 -6.75 -18.59
N GLY A 233 -11.92 -7.52 -17.62
CA GLY A 233 -10.78 -7.17 -16.78
C GLY A 233 -11.10 -6.35 -15.52
N GLN A 234 -12.36 -6.00 -15.26
CA GLN A 234 -12.76 -5.37 -13.99
C GLN A 234 -12.61 -6.33 -12.81
N VAL A 235 -12.01 -5.89 -11.70
CA VAL A 235 -11.99 -6.66 -10.44
C VAL A 235 -12.94 -6.01 -9.42
N LEU A 236 -14.04 -6.71 -9.11
CA LEU A 236 -15.08 -6.29 -8.17
C LEU A 236 -14.76 -6.73 -6.73
N ALA A 237 -15.28 -6.04 -5.71
CA ALA A 237 -14.82 -6.15 -4.33
C ALA A 237 -14.95 -7.55 -3.69
N GLY A 238 -15.99 -8.32 -4.04
CA GLY A 238 -16.19 -9.64 -3.45
C GLY A 238 -17.64 -10.09 -3.44
N ALA A 239 -17.91 -11.14 -2.66
CA ALA A 239 -19.25 -11.67 -2.47
C ALA A 239 -19.41 -12.33 -1.10
N SER A 240 -20.64 -12.38 -0.59
CA SER A 240 -20.91 -13.07 0.67
C SER A 240 -21.07 -14.58 0.45
N VAL A 241 -20.69 -15.40 1.43
CA VAL A 241 -21.02 -16.83 1.42
C VAL A 241 -22.48 -17.10 1.80
N LYS A 242 -23.17 -16.15 2.44
CA LYS A 242 -24.54 -16.33 2.98
C LYS A 242 -25.55 -16.62 1.87
N ASP A 243 -25.36 -16.01 0.71
CA ASP A 243 -26.16 -16.19 -0.48
C ASP A 243 -25.45 -17.06 -1.54
N LYS A 244 -24.43 -17.82 -1.11
CA LYS A 244 -23.60 -18.67 -1.99
C LYS A 244 -22.86 -17.87 -3.08
N CYS A 245 -22.43 -16.65 -2.76
CA CYS A 245 -21.73 -15.74 -3.65
C CYS A 245 -22.53 -15.38 -4.91
N GLN A 246 -23.84 -15.24 -4.77
CA GLN A 246 -24.73 -14.90 -5.88
C GLN A 246 -24.80 -13.39 -6.13
N GLN A 247 -24.82 -12.59 -5.08
CA GLN A 247 -24.78 -11.14 -5.14
C GLN A 247 -23.34 -10.66 -5.01
N ILE A 248 -22.82 -10.14 -6.11
CA ILE A 248 -21.47 -9.56 -6.17
C ILE A 248 -21.53 -8.11 -5.71
N ASP A 249 -20.66 -7.73 -4.78
CA ASP A 249 -20.42 -6.34 -4.42
C ASP A 249 -19.77 -5.62 -5.62
N GLN A 250 -20.49 -4.65 -6.17
CA GLN A 250 -20.09 -3.92 -7.37
C GLN A 250 -19.02 -2.85 -7.11
N SER A 251 -18.58 -2.68 -5.86
CA SER A 251 -17.50 -1.75 -5.53
C SER A 251 -16.21 -2.20 -6.20
N TYR A 252 -15.43 -1.24 -6.72
CA TYR A 252 -14.17 -1.50 -7.39
C TYR A 252 -13.14 -0.48 -6.97
N TYR A 253 -11.94 -0.96 -6.61
CA TYR A 253 -10.86 -0.10 -6.15
C TYR A 253 -9.52 -0.47 -6.79
N SER A 254 -8.59 0.48 -6.88
CA SER A 254 -7.32 0.23 -7.55
C SER A 254 -6.46 -0.83 -6.88
N ALA A 255 -6.48 -0.95 -5.54
CA ALA A 255 -5.68 -1.92 -4.80
C ALA A 255 -5.95 -3.36 -5.22
N GLN A 256 -7.23 -3.78 -5.23
CA GLN A 256 -7.60 -5.14 -5.65
C GLN A 256 -7.29 -5.38 -7.13
N GLN A 257 -7.54 -4.39 -8.01
CA GLN A 257 -7.20 -4.48 -9.44
C GLN A 257 -5.70 -4.69 -9.63
N ALA A 258 -4.89 -3.96 -8.89
CA ALA A 258 -3.44 -3.94 -8.99
C ALA A 258 -2.81 -5.31 -8.70
N ASN A 259 -3.27 -6.01 -7.65
CA ASN A 259 -2.73 -7.33 -7.29
C ASN A 259 -2.94 -8.36 -8.43
N TYR A 260 -4.09 -8.31 -9.14
CA TYR A 260 -4.31 -9.16 -10.31
C TYR A 260 -3.46 -8.74 -11.51
N VAL A 261 -3.25 -7.43 -11.74
CA VAL A 261 -2.34 -6.95 -12.79
C VAL A 261 -0.92 -7.46 -12.54
N TYR A 262 -0.42 -7.34 -11.30
CA TYR A 262 0.92 -7.81 -10.92
C TYR A 262 1.03 -9.33 -11.12
N GLY A 263 0.14 -10.11 -10.50
CA GLY A 263 0.18 -11.57 -10.59
C GLY A 263 0.10 -12.06 -12.05
N ALA A 264 -0.75 -11.46 -12.88
CA ALA A 264 -0.87 -11.83 -14.29
C ALA A 264 0.41 -11.50 -15.08
N ALA A 265 1.06 -10.38 -14.78
CA ALA A 265 2.35 -10.02 -15.39
C ALA A 265 3.43 -11.04 -15.06
N ILE A 266 3.50 -11.50 -13.80
CA ILE A 266 4.46 -12.54 -13.38
C ILE A 266 4.13 -13.91 -13.99
N MET A 267 2.85 -14.28 -14.04
CA MET A 267 2.43 -15.53 -14.68
C MET A 267 2.74 -15.53 -16.18
N TYR A 268 2.54 -14.41 -16.87
CA TYR A 268 2.95 -14.28 -18.27
C TYR A 268 4.47 -14.36 -18.41
N ALA A 269 5.23 -13.64 -17.57
CA ALA A 269 6.70 -13.72 -17.58
C ALA A 269 7.21 -15.15 -17.31
N LYS A 270 6.53 -15.93 -16.47
CA LYS A 270 6.89 -17.32 -16.17
C LYS A 270 6.55 -18.29 -17.29
N THR A 271 5.38 -18.14 -17.90
CA THR A 271 4.81 -19.16 -18.80
C THR A 271 4.93 -18.82 -20.27
N THR A 272 5.03 -17.53 -20.61
CA THR A 272 5.03 -17.01 -21.99
C THR A 272 3.82 -17.46 -22.83
N THR A 273 2.70 -17.76 -22.17
CA THR A 273 1.49 -18.26 -22.84
C THR A 273 0.55 -17.12 -23.23
N ASN A 274 -0.10 -17.26 -24.40
CA ASN A 274 -1.11 -16.29 -24.85
C ASN A 274 -2.25 -16.13 -23.83
N THR A 275 -2.64 -17.19 -23.13
CA THR A 275 -3.66 -17.12 -22.08
C THR A 275 -3.32 -16.07 -21.02
N TRP A 276 -2.09 -16.06 -20.52
CA TRP A 276 -1.69 -15.08 -19.51
C TRP A 276 -1.44 -13.69 -20.09
N LEU A 277 -1.02 -13.60 -21.36
CA LEU A 277 -0.94 -12.32 -22.07
C LEU A 277 -2.32 -11.67 -22.24
N ASP A 278 -3.32 -12.44 -22.65
CA ASP A 278 -4.69 -11.97 -22.85
C ASP A 278 -5.31 -11.51 -21.52
N ARG A 279 -5.11 -12.30 -20.45
CA ARG A 279 -5.53 -11.96 -19.09
C ARG A 279 -4.88 -10.66 -18.60
N LEU A 280 -3.57 -10.52 -18.77
CA LEU A 280 -2.84 -9.30 -18.42
C LEU A 280 -3.36 -8.09 -19.22
N SER A 281 -3.56 -8.26 -20.53
CA SER A 281 -4.03 -7.21 -21.43
C SER A 281 -5.42 -6.73 -21.06
N ALA A 282 -6.35 -7.65 -20.76
CA ALA A 282 -7.68 -7.32 -20.25
C ALA A 282 -7.63 -6.49 -18.96
N LEU A 283 -6.84 -6.94 -17.97
CA LEU A 283 -6.70 -6.24 -16.69
C LEU A 283 -6.10 -4.84 -16.87
N VAL A 284 -5.03 -4.71 -17.68
CA VAL A 284 -4.36 -3.42 -17.95
C VAL A 284 -5.26 -2.46 -18.72
N HIS A 285 -6.02 -2.96 -19.71
CA HIS A 285 -6.98 -2.13 -20.45
C HIS A 285 -8.08 -1.60 -19.54
N TYR A 286 -8.69 -2.46 -18.72
CA TYR A 286 -9.67 -1.99 -17.74
C TYR A 286 -9.04 -0.96 -16.80
N THR A 287 -7.83 -1.24 -16.29
CA THR A 287 -7.11 -0.33 -15.42
C THR A 287 -6.92 1.06 -16.04
N SER A 288 -6.48 1.10 -17.31
CA SER A 288 -6.27 2.32 -18.08
C SER A 288 -7.56 3.14 -18.25
N SER A 289 -8.70 2.46 -18.39
CA SER A 289 -10.01 3.11 -18.58
C SER A 289 -10.66 3.58 -17.27
N ALA A 290 -10.49 2.84 -16.17
CA ALA A 290 -11.26 3.04 -14.95
C ALA A 290 -10.52 3.87 -13.90
N TYR A 291 -9.19 3.73 -13.81
CA TYR A 291 -8.38 4.38 -12.76
C TYR A 291 -7.54 5.54 -13.29
N PHE A 292 -7.82 6.02 -14.50
CA PHE A 292 -7.25 7.25 -15.04
C PHE A 292 -8.39 8.12 -15.53
N GLY A 293 -8.57 9.28 -14.90
CA GLY A 293 -9.73 10.15 -15.09
C GLY A 293 -9.81 10.80 -16.47
N PRO A 294 -10.68 11.81 -16.67
CA PRO A 294 -10.78 12.51 -17.94
C PRO A 294 -9.44 13.09 -18.43
N GLN A 295 -9.33 13.23 -19.75
CA GLN A 295 -8.19 13.86 -20.42
C GLN A 295 -8.03 15.31 -19.93
N GLN A 296 -6.85 15.64 -19.42
CA GLN A 296 -6.52 16.97 -18.88
C GLN A 296 -5.11 17.40 -19.27
N TYR A 297 -4.83 18.69 -19.17
CA TYR A 297 -3.50 19.24 -19.44
C TYR A 297 -2.67 19.21 -18.17
N VAL A 298 -1.51 18.55 -18.22
CA VAL A 298 -0.51 18.55 -17.16
C VAL A 298 0.80 19.04 -17.79
N ASP A 299 1.18 20.28 -17.46
CA ASP A 299 2.27 21.02 -18.10
C ASP A 299 2.10 21.12 -19.63
N ASP A 300 2.96 20.46 -20.40
CA ASP A 300 3.04 20.50 -21.86
C ASP A 300 2.30 19.34 -22.57
N GLY A 301 1.65 18.45 -21.81
CA GLY A 301 1.00 17.25 -22.34
C GLY A 301 -0.48 17.12 -21.96
N ARG A 302 -1.27 16.57 -22.88
CA ARG A 302 -2.67 16.17 -22.64
C ARG A 302 -2.75 14.66 -22.42
N SER A 303 -3.15 14.25 -21.21
CA SER A 303 -3.40 12.84 -20.87
C SER A 303 -4.19 12.76 -19.57
N GLN A 304 -4.47 11.55 -19.11
CA GLN A 304 -5.28 11.25 -17.94
C GLN A 304 -4.38 11.12 -16.71
N VAL A 305 -4.90 11.54 -15.56
CA VAL A 305 -4.23 11.39 -14.26
C VAL A 305 -4.93 10.29 -13.48
N VAL A 306 -4.16 9.52 -12.72
CA VAL A 306 -4.69 8.46 -11.87
C VAL A 306 -5.81 8.98 -10.96
N ASN A 307 -6.87 8.21 -10.83
CA ASN A 307 -8.04 8.54 -10.03
C ASN A 307 -8.63 7.28 -9.40
N GLU A 308 -9.03 7.39 -8.14
CA GLU A 308 -9.77 6.35 -7.46
C GLU A 308 -11.27 6.49 -7.71
N ALA A 309 -11.70 6.09 -8.91
CA ALA A 309 -13.03 6.39 -9.45
C ALA A 309 -14.20 5.98 -8.56
N GLY A 310 -14.02 4.93 -7.74
CA GLY A 310 -15.04 4.49 -6.78
C GLY A 310 -15.33 5.48 -5.63
N CYS A 311 -14.43 6.45 -5.37
CA CYS A 311 -14.58 7.33 -4.20
C CYS A 311 -14.03 8.77 -4.36
N GLU A 312 -13.10 9.02 -5.29
CA GLU A 312 -12.32 10.28 -5.32
C GLU A 312 -13.12 11.47 -5.86
N TYR A 313 -13.96 11.25 -6.88
CA TYR A 313 -14.84 12.29 -7.43
C TYR A 313 -15.78 12.84 -6.37
N ASP A 314 -16.31 11.96 -5.52
CA ASP A 314 -17.24 12.29 -4.45
C ASP A 314 -16.57 12.78 -3.15
N ASN A 315 -15.23 12.79 -3.08
CA ASN A 315 -14.46 13.04 -1.85
C ASN A 315 -14.81 12.07 -0.70
N LYS A 316 -15.10 10.80 -1.02
CA LYS A 316 -15.51 9.79 -0.03
C LYS A 316 -14.46 8.71 0.23
N CYS A 317 -13.25 8.87 -0.29
CA CYS A 317 -12.21 7.87 -0.10
C CYS A 317 -11.85 7.73 1.38
N THR A 318 -11.87 6.49 1.87
CA THR A 318 -11.34 6.13 3.18
C THR A 318 -9.82 6.24 3.19
N VAL A 319 -9.22 6.21 4.37
CA VAL A 319 -7.75 6.19 4.53
C VAL A 319 -7.15 5.02 3.74
N ASP A 320 -7.70 3.81 3.89
CA ASP A 320 -7.28 2.61 3.17
C ASP A 320 -7.31 2.79 1.63
N GLN A 321 -8.39 3.38 1.09
CA GLN A 321 -8.56 3.56 -0.35
C GLN A 321 -7.52 4.52 -0.94
N LYS A 322 -7.01 5.46 -0.13
CA LYS A 322 -5.97 6.39 -0.58
C LYS A 322 -4.61 5.71 -0.79
N ALA A 323 -4.32 4.63 -0.07
CA ALA A 323 -3.12 3.82 -0.28
C ALA A 323 -3.17 3.00 -1.59
N GLY A 324 -4.37 2.81 -2.19
CA GLY A 324 -4.56 2.02 -3.40
C GLY A 324 -3.71 2.47 -4.59
N LYS A 325 -3.56 3.79 -4.79
CA LYS A 325 -2.73 4.35 -5.88
C LYS A 325 -1.27 3.88 -5.80
N ALA A 326 -0.70 3.73 -4.59
CA ALA A 326 0.66 3.24 -4.42
C ALA A 326 0.82 1.79 -4.93
N ILE A 327 -0.13 0.93 -4.57
CA ILE A 327 -0.17 -0.48 -4.99
C ILE A 327 -0.37 -0.57 -6.52
N LEU A 328 -1.20 0.31 -7.07
CA LEU A 328 -1.44 0.41 -8.51
C LEU A 328 -0.15 0.74 -9.29
N PHE A 329 0.57 1.80 -8.91
CA PHE A 329 1.79 2.20 -9.62
C PHE A 329 2.87 1.12 -9.59
N ARG A 330 3.03 0.43 -8.45
CA ARG A 330 3.95 -0.72 -8.36
C ARG A 330 3.60 -1.81 -9.37
N SER A 331 2.33 -2.17 -9.44
CA SER A 331 1.82 -3.25 -10.28
C SER A 331 1.92 -2.89 -11.76
N LEU A 332 1.58 -1.65 -12.11
CA LEU A 332 1.72 -1.14 -13.46
C LEU A 332 3.19 -1.11 -13.91
N ALA A 333 4.12 -0.71 -13.04
CA ALA A 333 5.55 -0.73 -13.36
C ALA A 333 6.06 -2.14 -13.71
N VAL A 334 5.49 -3.18 -13.11
CA VAL A 334 5.80 -4.58 -13.46
C VAL A 334 5.14 -4.96 -14.78
N ALA A 335 3.88 -4.60 -15.00
CA ALA A 335 3.17 -4.89 -16.24
C ALA A 335 3.82 -4.25 -17.49
N LEU A 336 4.36 -3.03 -17.37
CA LEU A 336 5.04 -2.32 -18.46
C LEU A 336 6.23 -3.10 -19.05
N ARG A 337 6.83 -4.04 -18.31
CA ARG A 337 7.97 -4.83 -18.77
C ARG A 337 7.62 -5.90 -19.80
N TYR A 338 6.35 -6.30 -19.87
CA TYR A 338 5.95 -7.52 -20.56
C TYR A 338 4.84 -7.33 -21.57
N ASN A 339 4.32 -6.11 -21.72
CA ASN A 339 3.20 -5.86 -22.60
C ASN A 339 3.47 -4.66 -23.50
N ASP A 340 3.50 -4.87 -24.82
CA ASP A 340 3.62 -3.81 -25.84
C ASP A 340 2.41 -2.86 -25.88
N LEU A 341 1.39 -3.10 -25.04
CA LEU A 341 0.33 -2.13 -24.66
C LEU A 341 0.87 -0.89 -23.88
N ASN A 342 2.19 -0.76 -23.84
CA ASN A 342 3.00 0.16 -23.05
C ASN A 342 2.71 1.64 -23.33
N LEU A 343 2.42 2.06 -24.57
CA LEU A 343 2.42 3.49 -24.92
C LEU A 343 1.37 4.33 -24.17
N VAL A 344 0.10 3.91 -24.16
CA VAL A 344 -0.95 4.68 -23.47
C VAL A 344 -0.72 4.68 -21.96
N MET A 345 -0.44 3.51 -21.38
CA MET A 345 -0.22 3.36 -19.95
C MET A 345 1.01 4.15 -19.48
N LYS A 346 2.10 4.13 -20.24
CA LYS A 346 3.30 4.92 -19.94
C LYS A 346 3.03 6.42 -19.98
N VAL A 347 2.21 6.89 -20.91
CA VAL A 347 1.79 8.29 -20.98
C VAL A 347 0.89 8.66 -19.79
N GLN A 348 -0.01 7.78 -19.38
CA GLN A 348 -0.86 7.97 -18.20
C GLN A 348 -0.05 7.99 -16.89
N ILE A 349 0.92 7.08 -16.72
CA ILE A 349 1.83 7.06 -15.56
C ILE A 349 2.72 8.31 -15.56
N SER A 350 3.28 8.70 -16.72
CA SER A 350 4.09 9.92 -16.84
C SER A 350 3.30 11.17 -16.46
N ASN A 351 2.07 11.31 -16.95
CA ASN A 351 1.19 12.42 -16.58
C ASN A 351 0.86 12.40 -15.08
N SER A 352 0.60 11.22 -14.53
CA SER A 352 0.29 11.07 -13.11
C SER A 352 1.48 11.44 -12.22
N ALA A 353 2.71 11.10 -12.62
CA ALA A 353 3.92 11.53 -11.90
C ALA A 353 4.09 13.05 -11.91
N ARG A 354 3.87 13.73 -13.05
CA ARG A 354 3.87 15.20 -13.09
C ARG A 354 2.79 15.79 -12.18
N ALA A 355 1.59 15.23 -12.22
CA ALA A 355 0.47 15.67 -11.40
C ALA A 355 0.75 15.46 -9.90
N ALA A 356 1.31 14.31 -9.52
CA ALA A 356 1.75 14.04 -8.15
C ALA A 356 2.77 15.08 -7.66
N ALA A 357 3.78 15.42 -8.48
CA ALA A 357 4.78 16.43 -8.11
C ALA A 357 4.15 17.81 -7.85
N LYS A 358 3.11 18.19 -8.61
CA LYS A 358 2.36 19.44 -8.39
C LYS A 358 1.44 19.38 -7.16
N SER A 359 0.96 18.19 -6.83
CA SER A 359 0.18 17.93 -5.63
C SER A 359 1.02 17.68 -4.38
N CYS A 360 2.34 17.82 -4.45
CA CYS A 360 3.23 17.79 -3.30
C CYS A 360 3.84 19.18 -3.06
N ASN A 361 4.00 19.55 -1.80
CA ASN A 361 4.74 20.76 -1.42
C ASN A 361 6.25 20.50 -1.34
N GLY A 362 7.03 21.57 -1.11
CA GLY A 362 8.49 21.52 -1.09
C GLY A 362 9.08 20.73 0.09
N ASP A 363 8.28 20.46 1.12
CA ASP A 363 8.67 19.68 2.30
C ASP A 363 8.35 18.19 2.14
N GLY A 364 7.76 17.78 1.02
CA GLY A 364 7.45 16.38 0.72
C GLY A 364 6.07 15.91 1.18
N ASP A 365 5.23 16.83 1.65
CA ASP A 365 3.84 16.54 1.99
C ASP A 365 3.00 16.51 0.70
N CYS A 366 2.07 15.56 0.55
CA CYS A 366 1.39 15.29 -0.72
C CYS A 366 -0.11 15.12 -0.57
N GLY A 367 -0.89 15.76 -1.46
CA GLY A 367 -2.33 15.63 -1.54
C GLY A 367 -2.80 14.38 -2.30
N PHE A 368 -4.06 14.00 -2.12
CA PHE A 368 -4.64 12.83 -2.80
C PHE A 368 -5.19 13.13 -4.22
N LYS A 369 -5.68 14.36 -4.43
CA LYS A 369 -6.38 14.79 -5.66
C LYS A 369 -5.43 15.39 -6.68
N TRP A 370 -4.83 14.53 -7.50
CA TRP A 370 -3.79 14.94 -8.44
C TRP A 370 -4.35 15.64 -9.69
N ASP A 371 -5.65 15.53 -9.95
CA ASP A 371 -6.30 16.26 -11.04
C ASP A 371 -6.45 17.77 -10.79
N GLN A 372 -6.26 18.22 -9.54
CA GLN A 372 -6.28 19.65 -9.20
C GLN A 372 -4.94 20.35 -9.49
N LEU A 373 -3.86 19.57 -9.67
CA LEU A 373 -2.52 20.09 -9.98
C LEU A 373 -2.00 21.11 -8.96
N GLU A 374 -2.46 20.99 -7.72
CA GLU A 374 -2.03 21.77 -6.57
C GLU A 374 -2.01 20.92 -5.31
N TYR A 375 -1.17 21.32 -4.34
CA TYR A 375 -1.17 20.76 -3.01
C TYR A 375 -2.21 21.51 -2.15
N ASP A 376 -3.12 20.74 -1.56
CA ASP A 376 -4.11 21.24 -0.60
C ASP A 376 -4.05 20.40 0.68
N ALA A 377 -3.48 20.98 1.74
CA ALA A 377 -3.34 20.36 3.05
C ALA A 377 -4.70 19.91 3.64
N THR A 378 -5.82 20.53 3.24
CA THR A 378 -7.16 20.16 3.71
C THR A 378 -7.72 18.92 3.03
N LYS A 379 -7.12 18.46 1.92
CA LYS A 379 -7.55 17.27 1.15
C LYS A 379 -6.81 16.01 1.55
N GLY A 380 -6.04 16.08 2.64
CA GLY A 380 -5.33 14.98 3.24
C GLY A 380 -3.89 14.91 2.75
N SER A 381 -2.99 14.75 3.71
CA SER A 381 -1.61 14.35 3.47
C SER A 381 -1.22 13.25 4.46
N GLY A 382 -1.78 12.07 4.21
CA GLY A 382 -1.48 10.88 4.98
C GLY A 382 -0.37 10.04 4.34
N TYR A 383 -0.18 8.86 4.91
CA TYR A 383 0.80 7.90 4.42
C TYR A 383 0.46 7.41 3.00
N GLY A 384 -0.83 7.14 2.73
CA GLY A 384 -1.29 6.68 1.42
C GLY A 384 -0.93 7.63 0.29
N GLU A 385 -1.17 8.94 0.47
CA GLU A 385 -0.85 9.99 -0.51
C GLU A 385 0.65 10.06 -0.81
N LYS A 386 1.50 10.07 0.23
CA LYS A 386 2.96 10.13 0.11
C LYS A 386 3.53 8.87 -0.55
N MET A 387 3.05 7.69 -0.12
CA MET A 387 3.43 6.42 -0.75
C MET A 387 3.03 6.38 -2.22
N ALA A 388 1.84 6.87 -2.57
CA ALA A 388 1.39 6.94 -3.96
C ALA A 388 2.29 7.85 -4.80
N ALA A 389 2.64 9.04 -4.30
CA ALA A 389 3.54 9.96 -4.99
C ALA A 389 4.92 9.31 -5.23
N ILE A 390 5.53 8.72 -4.20
CA ILE A 390 6.81 8.00 -4.31
C ILE A 390 6.72 6.89 -5.37
N GLU A 391 5.71 6.01 -5.28
CA GLU A 391 5.60 4.89 -6.21
C GLU A 391 5.29 5.31 -7.64
N SER A 392 4.63 6.46 -7.86
CA SER A 392 4.44 7.03 -9.19
C SER A 392 5.77 7.46 -9.83
N PHE A 393 6.67 8.07 -9.05
CA PHE A 393 8.01 8.43 -9.52
C PHE A 393 8.84 7.18 -9.79
N LEU A 394 8.82 6.23 -8.87
CA LEU A 394 9.57 4.99 -8.99
C LEU A 394 9.07 4.13 -10.15
N ALA A 395 7.79 4.17 -10.51
CA ALA A 395 7.26 3.46 -11.67
C ALA A 395 7.99 3.83 -12.97
N LEU A 396 8.31 5.12 -13.17
CA LEU A 396 9.05 5.61 -14.34
C LEU A 396 10.55 5.31 -14.24
N VAL A 397 11.12 5.35 -13.04
CA VAL A 397 12.50 4.90 -12.82
C VAL A 397 12.65 3.42 -13.17
N ARG A 398 11.68 2.57 -12.79
CA ARG A 398 11.65 1.12 -13.11
C ARG A 398 11.50 0.82 -14.60
N ASP A 399 10.80 1.68 -15.34
CA ASP A 399 10.62 1.55 -16.79
C ASP A 399 11.91 1.87 -17.55
N THR A 400 12.65 2.89 -17.11
CA THR A 400 13.93 3.28 -17.70
C THR A 400 15.09 2.40 -17.22
N GLU A 401 15.07 1.99 -15.96
CA GLU A 401 16.11 1.21 -15.29
C GLU A 401 15.48 -0.04 -14.63
N SER A 402 15.29 -1.08 -15.44
CA SER A 402 14.52 -2.27 -15.03
C SER A 402 15.19 -3.17 -13.98
N LYS A 403 16.48 -2.98 -13.69
CA LYS A 403 17.19 -3.80 -12.70
C LYS A 403 17.24 -3.06 -11.37
N PRO A 404 16.62 -3.58 -10.29
CA PRO A 404 16.81 -3.02 -8.96
C PRO A 404 18.28 -3.15 -8.55
N ILE A 405 18.76 -2.22 -7.73
CA ILE A 405 20.03 -2.37 -7.03
C ILE A 405 19.88 -3.55 -6.07
N LYS A 406 20.75 -4.55 -6.22
CA LYS A 406 20.82 -5.72 -5.33
C LYS A 406 21.75 -5.43 -4.15
N GLY A 407 21.58 -6.18 -3.06
CA GLY A 407 22.40 -5.98 -1.85
C GLY A 407 22.08 -4.67 -1.12
N VAL A 408 20.88 -4.13 -1.36
CA VAL A 408 20.27 -3.17 -0.45
C VAL A 408 19.79 -3.97 0.75
N PHE A 409 19.97 -3.45 1.97
CA PHE A 409 19.65 -4.16 3.22
C PHE A 409 20.48 -5.44 3.44
N GLU A 410 21.76 -5.42 3.05
CA GLU A 410 22.75 -6.37 3.58
C GLU A 410 23.24 -5.85 4.93
N PRO A 411 23.43 -6.72 5.95
CA PRO A 411 24.02 -6.31 7.21
C PRO A 411 25.37 -5.63 6.93
N GLN A 412 25.51 -4.38 7.36
CA GLN A 412 26.81 -3.71 7.28
C GLN A 412 27.81 -4.56 8.08
N ALA A 413 28.91 -4.95 7.43
CA ALA A 413 30.04 -5.54 8.13
C ALA A 413 30.46 -4.56 9.23
N GLN A 414 30.32 -4.97 10.49
CA GLN A 414 30.82 -4.20 11.62
C GLN A 414 32.33 -4.05 11.45
N THR A 415 32.78 -2.91 10.94
CA THR A 415 34.17 -2.50 11.09
C THR A 415 34.33 -2.08 12.54
N GLU A 416 34.67 -3.03 13.41
CA GLU A 416 35.14 -2.74 14.75
C GLU A 416 36.39 -1.86 14.65
N SER A 417 36.28 -0.60 15.06
CA SER A 417 37.45 0.20 15.43
C SER A 417 37.76 -0.08 16.90
N PRO A 418 39.02 -0.34 17.29
CA PRO A 418 39.35 -0.74 18.64
C PRO A 418 39.26 0.46 19.58
N SER A 419 38.24 0.50 20.43
CA SER A 419 38.16 1.42 21.56
C SER A 419 38.96 0.86 22.72
N THR A 420 40.02 1.58 23.09
CA THR A 420 40.88 1.35 24.25
C THR A 420 40.08 1.30 25.55
N THR A 421 40.21 0.20 26.27
CA THR A 421 39.76 0.01 27.65
C THR A 421 40.50 0.91 28.63
N ASP A 422 39.77 1.54 29.54
CA ASP A 422 40.29 1.84 30.87
C ASP A 422 39.24 1.65 31.99
N THR A 423 39.59 0.69 32.85
CA THR A 423 39.44 0.61 34.33
C THR A 423 38.05 0.56 35.06
N SER A 424 37.76 -0.67 35.54
CA SER A 424 37.44 -1.10 36.93
C SER A 424 36.21 -0.58 37.72
N ALA A 425 35.19 -1.48 37.85
CA ALA A 425 34.57 -2.14 39.04
C ALA A 425 34.39 -1.39 40.41
N PRO A 426 33.50 -1.81 41.36
CA PRO A 426 32.83 -3.12 41.49
C PRO A 426 31.34 -3.15 41.94
N ALA A 427 30.86 -4.39 42.03
CA ALA A 427 29.51 -4.92 42.25
C ALA A 427 28.79 -4.58 43.57
N SER A 428 27.46 -4.81 43.57
CA SER A 428 26.68 -5.22 44.74
C SER A 428 25.50 -6.10 44.30
N GLU A 429 25.45 -7.32 44.84
CA GLU A 429 24.31 -8.24 44.77
C GLU A 429 23.20 -7.81 45.75
N THR A 430 21.93 -8.11 45.44
CA THR A 430 20.96 -8.57 46.45
C THR A 430 19.73 -9.22 45.82
N SER A 431 19.34 -10.35 46.41
CA SER A 431 18.18 -11.20 46.11
C SER A 431 16.88 -10.71 46.74
N ALA A 432 15.71 -11.01 46.13
CA ALA A 432 14.51 -11.50 46.83
C ALA A 432 13.41 -11.95 45.83
N ALA A 433 12.67 -13.00 46.21
CA ALA A 433 11.59 -13.67 45.48
C ALA A 433 10.24 -12.90 45.48
N PRO A 434 9.25 -13.27 44.63
CA PRO A 434 7.96 -12.60 44.57
C PRO A 434 6.87 -13.27 45.43
N GLU A 435 6.10 -12.47 46.16
CA GLU A 435 4.83 -12.85 46.79
C GLU A 435 3.63 -12.57 45.85
N THR A 436 2.69 -13.51 45.88
CA THR A 436 1.36 -13.50 45.28
C THR A 436 0.42 -12.48 45.93
N SER A 437 -0.44 -11.79 45.16
CA SER A 437 -1.79 -11.41 45.63
C SER A 437 -2.67 -10.71 44.56
N LYS A 438 -3.74 -11.43 44.18
CA LYS A 438 -5.16 -11.02 44.02
C LYS A 438 -5.58 -9.89 43.06
N MET A 439 -6.48 -10.30 42.15
CA MET A 439 -7.53 -9.52 41.49
C MET A 439 -8.33 -8.61 42.43
N PRO A 440 -8.97 -7.57 41.86
CA PRO A 440 -10.40 -7.45 42.02
C PRO A 440 -11.18 -7.25 40.70
N ASN A 441 -12.27 -8.00 40.60
CA ASN A 441 -13.45 -7.69 39.79
C ASN A 441 -14.08 -6.36 40.25
N SER A 442 -14.57 -5.57 39.30
CA SER A 442 -15.79 -4.80 39.52
C SER A 442 -16.46 -4.50 38.18
N GLY A 443 -17.62 -5.11 37.95
CA GLY A 443 -18.51 -4.73 36.87
C GLY A 443 -19.38 -3.54 37.26
N SER A 444 -19.88 -2.81 36.26
CA SER A 444 -21.20 -2.19 36.29
C SER A 444 -21.61 -1.64 34.90
N ARG A 445 -22.71 -2.21 34.39
CA ARG A 445 -23.92 -1.58 33.80
C ARG A 445 -23.72 -0.58 32.65
N LEU A 446 -24.10 -0.94 31.41
CA LEU A 446 -25.47 -0.83 30.84
C LEU A 446 -26.15 0.54 31.06
N ALA A 447 -26.12 1.37 30.03
CA ALA A 447 -27.14 2.39 29.76
C ALA A 447 -27.52 2.31 28.28
N VAL A 448 -28.71 1.74 28.05
CA VAL A 448 -29.46 1.79 26.81
C VAL A 448 -30.10 3.16 26.70
N SER A 449 -29.99 3.80 25.54
CA SER A 449 -30.99 4.76 25.07
C SER A 449 -31.13 4.63 23.56
N GLY A 450 -32.34 4.25 23.13
CA GLY A 450 -32.76 4.22 21.75
C GLY A 450 -33.84 5.27 21.50
N ALA A 451 -33.88 5.77 20.27
CA ALA A 451 -35.05 6.31 19.56
C ALA A 451 -34.63 6.46 18.09
N LEU A 452 -35.22 5.67 17.17
CA LEU A 452 -36.24 6.10 16.19
C LEU A 452 -35.72 7.23 15.28
N GLY A 453 -35.51 7.07 13.98
CA GLY A 453 -36.36 6.41 12.99
C GLY A 453 -36.74 7.48 11.95
N GLY A 454 -36.35 7.33 10.69
CA GLY A 454 -36.65 8.30 9.64
C GLY A 454 -36.01 7.94 8.31
N ALA A 455 -36.71 7.13 7.52
CA ALA A 455 -36.37 6.84 6.14
C ALA A 455 -36.60 8.08 5.25
N VAL A 456 -35.66 8.36 4.35
CA VAL A 456 -35.88 9.24 3.19
C VAL A 456 -35.45 8.50 1.93
N LEU A 457 -36.46 8.10 1.17
CA LEU A 457 -36.35 7.77 -0.26
C LEU A 457 -36.06 9.05 -1.03
N ALA A 458 -35.01 9.06 -1.84
CA ALA A 458 -34.83 10.04 -2.91
C ALA A 458 -34.41 9.32 -4.19
N SER A 459 -35.40 9.07 -5.03
CA SER A 459 -35.29 8.78 -6.45
C SER A 459 -34.78 10.00 -7.22
N LEU A 460 -33.79 9.84 -8.08
CA LEU A 460 -33.48 10.81 -9.14
C LEU A 460 -33.15 10.07 -10.44
N LEU A 461 -34.12 10.14 -11.35
CA LEU A 461 -34.03 9.84 -12.77
C LEU A 461 -33.99 11.19 -13.51
N HIS A 462 -33.20 11.26 -14.59
CA HIS A 462 -33.04 12.34 -15.58
C HIS A 462 -31.97 13.41 -15.30
N MET A 463 -30.91 13.41 -16.11
CA MET A 463 -30.88 14.30 -17.29
C MET A 463 -29.78 13.87 -18.28
N LEU A 464 -30.23 13.64 -19.53
CA LEU A 464 -29.45 13.79 -20.74
C LEU A 464 -29.28 15.30 -21.00
N LEU A 465 -28.02 15.75 -21.12
CA LEU A 465 -27.51 16.66 -22.15
C LEU A 465 -26.02 16.92 -21.91
#